data_AF-A0A8T7JGX5-F1
#
_entry.id   AF-A0A8T7JGX5-F1
#
_cell.length_a   1.000
_cell.length_b   1.000
_cell.length_c   1.000
_cell.angle_alpha   90.00
_cell.angle_beta   90.00
_cell.angle_gamma   90.00
#
_symmetry.space_group_name_H-M   'P 1'
#
loop_
_entity.id
_entity.type
_entity.pdbx_description
1 polymer ?
#
loop_
_entity_poly.entity_id
_entity_poly.type
_entity_poly.pdbx_seq_one_letter_code
_entity_poly.pdbx_strand_id
1 'polypeptide(L)'
;MIKIIISFFATFVLINLSGCLHIYQSLGHNFGAYISTVSGKEYSQVANRWDYEHKALLYVYRPNSEWAADEIEAPSFYLDGERVFNIRANGYTWFELEPGEYEVVMRRPLMGLEGIATESFEFDLKRIAQMNLAVEADKVYFLRYSEIDPPQLEHQTLKEDMPVGDGPLMLVSTELAHNELPVTRMLPEGGRFIESKGPLSEDELEEVFDSRVIDLSENEQEEDSNTMKWWW
;
A
#
# COMPACT_ATOMS: atom_id res chain seq x y z
N MET A 1 -39.44 -18.67 -4.73
CA MET A 1 -38.07 -18.37 -5.20
C MET A 1 -37.89 -16.92 -5.60
N ILE A 2 -38.70 -16.36 -6.53
CA ILE A 2 -38.61 -14.94 -6.94
C ILE A 2 -38.73 -13.94 -5.78
N LYS A 3 -39.66 -14.15 -4.82
CA LYS A 3 -39.81 -13.27 -3.65
C LYS A 3 -38.60 -13.28 -2.70
N ILE A 4 -37.90 -14.42 -2.59
CA ILE A 4 -36.70 -14.55 -1.75
C ILE A 4 -35.53 -13.82 -2.41
N ILE A 5 -35.40 -13.93 -3.73
CA ILE A 5 -34.37 -13.23 -4.53
C ILE A 5 -34.59 -11.71 -4.46
N ILE A 6 -35.84 -11.25 -4.60
CA ILE A 6 -36.18 -9.82 -4.48
C ILE A 6 -35.92 -9.31 -3.06
N SER A 7 -36.21 -10.13 -2.04
CA SER A 7 -35.92 -9.75 -0.65
C SER A 7 -34.43 -9.65 -0.37
N PHE A 8 -33.61 -10.57 -0.89
CA PHE A 8 -32.13 -10.48 -0.79
C PHE A 8 -31.59 -9.26 -1.53
N PHE A 9 -32.11 -8.97 -2.72
CA PHE A 9 -31.71 -7.81 -3.50
C PHE A 9 -32.12 -6.50 -2.82
N ALA A 10 -33.31 -6.43 -2.23
CA ALA A 10 -33.77 -5.26 -1.48
C ALA A 10 -32.95 -5.03 -0.20
N THR A 11 -32.59 -6.08 0.53
CA THR A 11 -31.71 -5.98 1.70
C THR A 11 -30.30 -5.54 1.30
N PHE A 12 -29.75 -6.07 0.20
CA PHE A 12 -28.46 -5.63 -0.34
C PHE A 12 -28.48 -4.14 -0.73
N VAL A 13 -29.55 -3.68 -1.40
CA VAL A 13 -29.72 -2.26 -1.77
C VAL A 13 -29.88 -1.36 -0.53
N LEU A 14 -30.60 -1.79 0.51
CA LEU A 14 -30.78 -1.01 1.74
C LEU A 14 -29.51 -0.90 2.59
N ILE A 15 -28.66 -1.92 2.59
CA ILE A 15 -27.34 -1.88 3.26
C ILE A 15 -26.42 -0.86 2.57
N ASN A 16 -26.51 -0.72 1.24
CA ASN A 16 -25.73 0.27 0.49
C ASN A 16 -26.24 1.72 0.65
N LEU A 17 -27.46 1.92 1.17
CA LEU A 17 -28.08 3.24 1.28
C LEU A 17 -27.92 3.90 2.66
N SER A 18 -27.47 3.15 3.67
CA SER A 18 -27.47 3.60 5.08
C SER A 18 -26.08 3.91 5.65
N GLY A 19 -25.02 3.52 4.94
CA GLY A 19 -23.63 3.81 5.26
C GLY A 19 -22.78 3.64 4.01
N CYS A 20 -21.85 4.54 3.77
CA CYS A 20 -20.98 4.50 2.59
C CYS A 20 -20.00 3.31 2.70
N LEU A 21 -20.45 2.11 2.33
CA LEU A 21 -19.60 0.91 2.30
C LEU A 21 -18.65 1.02 1.10
N HIS A 22 -17.38 1.27 1.38
CA HIS A 22 -16.28 1.19 0.44
C HIS A 22 -15.65 -0.22 0.51
N ILE A 23 -15.32 -0.82 -0.63
CA ILE A 23 -14.71 -2.14 -0.71
C ILE A 23 -13.34 -1.99 -1.37
N TYR A 24 -12.27 -2.32 -0.64
CA TYR A 24 -10.93 -2.38 -1.20
C TYR A 24 -10.76 -3.71 -1.95
N GLN A 25 -10.46 -3.62 -3.24
CA GLN A 25 -10.25 -4.77 -4.10
C GLN A 25 -9.34 -4.45 -5.30
N SER A 26 -8.64 -5.48 -5.78
CA SER A 26 -7.79 -5.48 -6.98
C SER A 26 -8.19 -6.58 -7.96
N LEU A 27 -9.42 -7.07 -7.88
CA LEU A 27 -9.91 -8.18 -8.72
C LEU A 27 -9.59 -7.96 -10.21
N GLY A 28 -8.88 -8.92 -10.80
CA GLY A 28 -8.45 -8.90 -12.21
C GLY A 28 -7.13 -8.16 -12.48
N HIS A 29 -6.58 -7.46 -11.48
CA HIS A 29 -5.31 -6.72 -11.55
C HIS A 29 -4.28 -7.25 -10.53
N ASN A 30 -4.71 -8.11 -9.63
CA ASN A 30 -3.96 -8.67 -8.51
C ASN A 30 -2.94 -9.75 -8.90
N PHE A 31 -2.82 -10.18 -10.16
CA PHE A 31 -1.88 -11.26 -10.48
C PHE A 31 -0.42 -10.88 -10.18
N GLY A 32 0.24 -11.73 -9.41
CA GLY A 32 1.63 -11.61 -9.02
C GLY A 32 2.61 -12.06 -10.10
N ALA A 33 3.90 -11.94 -9.78
CA ALA A 33 4.98 -12.20 -10.73
C ALA A 33 5.09 -13.69 -11.11
N TYR A 34 4.65 -14.60 -10.24
CA TYR A 34 4.61 -16.04 -10.53
C TYR A 34 3.72 -16.36 -11.74
N ILE A 35 2.63 -15.60 -11.89
CA ILE A 35 1.69 -15.75 -13.01
C ILE A 35 2.11 -14.87 -14.19
N SER A 36 2.50 -13.62 -13.94
CA SER A 36 2.78 -12.65 -15.01
C SER A 36 3.91 -11.70 -14.62
N THR A 37 5.10 -11.95 -15.17
CA THR A 37 6.27 -11.09 -14.97
C THR A 37 6.10 -9.71 -15.60
N VAL A 38 6.83 -8.72 -15.08
CA VAL A 38 6.80 -7.37 -15.63
C VAL A 38 7.66 -7.30 -16.90
N SER A 39 7.09 -6.83 -18.00
CA SER A 39 7.73 -6.83 -19.33
C SER A 39 7.70 -5.46 -20.02
N GLY A 40 7.37 -4.39 -19.30
CA GLY A 40 7.36 -3.04 -19.84
C GLY A 40 8.75 -2.48 -20.13
N LYS A 41 8.80 -1.16 -20.34
CA LYS A 41 10.03 -0.45 -20.72
C LYS A 41 11.10 -0.56 -19.63
N GLU A 42 12.35 -0.52 -20.04
CA GLU A 42 13.49 -0.36 -19.12
C GLU A 42 13.41 1.01 -18.45
N TYR A 43 13.96 1.07 -17.24
CA TYR A 43 14.06 2.33 -16.52
C TYR A 43 14.79 3.38 -17.36
N SER A 44 14.10 4.50 -17.53
CA SER A 44 14.63 5.73 -18.06
C SER A 44 14.03 6.84 -17.24
N GLN A 45 14.88 7.64 -16.61
CA GLN A 45 14.42 8.79 -15.84
C GLN A 45 13.56 9.70 -16.73
N VAL A 46 12.38 10.03 -16.22
CA VAL A 46 11.52 11.10 -16.73
C VAL A 46 12.25 12.40 -16.39
N ALA A 47 13.13 12.83 -17.31
CA ALA A 47 13.90 14.07 -17.19
C ALA A 47 12.97 15.28 -17.31
N ASN A 48 13.21 16.24 -18.21
CA ASN A 48 12.38 17.45 -18.33
C ASN A 48 11.01 17.22 -19.02
N ARG A 49 10.45 16.01 -18.92
CA ARG A 49 9.19 15.62 -19.59
C ARG A 49 7.96 15.74 -18.70
N TRP A 50 8.14 16.10 -17.45
CA TRP A 50 7.08 16.28 -16.46
C TRP A 50 7.05 17.74 -15.97
N ASP A 51 5.93 18.19 -15.42
CA ASP A 51 5.70 19.58 -14.96
C ASP A 51 6.38 19.85 -13.60
N TYR A 52 7.71 19.94 -13.61
CA TYR A 52 8.51 20.13 -12.39
C TYR A 52 8.24 21.47 -11.68
N GLU A 53 7.72 22.49 -12.38
CA GLU A 53 7.42 23.80 -11.78
C GLU A 53 6.25 23.73 -10.79
N HIS A 54 5.29 22.84 -11.02
CA HIS A 54 4.04 22.78 -10.24
C HIS A 54 3.80 21.44 -9.57
N LYS A 55 4.58 20.40 -9.90
CA LYS A 55 4.35 19.01 -9.46
C LYS A 55 5.56 18.45 -8.74
N ALA A 56 5.33 17.35 -8.03
CA ALA A 56 6.35 16.42 -7.56
C ALA A 56 6.37 15.17 -8.45
N LEU A 57 7.50 14.48 -8.53
CA LEU A 57 7.62 13.21 -9.25
C LEU A 57 7.85 12.07 -8.26
N LEU A 58 6.94 11.11 -8.22
CA LEU A 58 7.07 9.91 -7.39
C LEU A 58 7.42 8.71 -8.27
N TYR A 59 8.52 8.04 -7.98
CA TYR A 59 8.80 6.68 -8.44
C TYR A 59 8.44 5.69 -7.34
N VAL A 60 7.81 4.58 -7.73
CA VAL A 60 7.61 3.43 -6.84
C VAL A 60 8.19 2.21 -7.51
N TYR A 61 9.01 1.44 -6.79
CA TYR A 61 9.68 0.28 -7.37
C TYR A 61 9.91 -0.84 -6.36
N ARG A 62 10.10 -2.04 -6.89
CA ARG A 62 10.36 -3.27 -6.13
C ARG A 62 11.54 -4.02 -6.72
N PRO A 63 12.67 -4.12 -6.00
CA PRO A 63 13.77 -4.99 -6.40
C PRO A 63 13.32 -6.45 -6.56
N ASN A 64 14.04 -7.20 -7.40
CA ASN A 64 13.73 -8.62 -7.59
C ASN A 64 14.18 -9.45 -6.38
N SER A 65 13.36 -10.42 -5.97
CA SER A 65 13.71 -11.45 -4.99
C SER A 65 12.91 -12.72 -5.26
N GLU A 66 13.36 -13.86 -4.73
CA GLU A 66 12.62 -15.14 -4.83
C GLU A 66 11.23 -15.02 -4.21
N TRP A 67 11.14 -14.43 -3.00
CA TRP A 67 9.87 -14.13 -2.34
C TRP A 67 8.92 -13.33 -3.24
N ALA A 68 9.40 -12.26 -3.88
CA ALA A 68 8.58 -11.46 -4.77
C ALA A 68 8.19 -12.19 -6.06
N ALA A 69 9.10 -13.00 -6.60
CA ALA A 69 8.89 -13.73 -7.85
C ALA A 69 7.84 -14.84 -7.70
N ASP A 70 7.75 -15.46 -6.53
CA ASP A 70 6.83 -16.57 -6.24
C ASP A 70 5.45 -16.10 -5.79
N GLU A 71 5.19 -14.80 -5.73
CA GLU A 71 3.87 -14.28 -5.40
C GLU A 71 2.85 -14.57 -6.50
N ILE A 72 1.78 -15.24 -6.10
CA ILE A 72 0.58 -15.49 -6.92
C ILE A 72 -0.27 -14.22 -7.02
N GLU A 73 -0.36 -13.44 -5.93
CA GLU A 73 -1.07 -12.16 -5.91
C GLU A 73 -0.12 -11.03 -5.52
N ALA A 74 -0.03 -9.99 -6.36
CA ALA A 74 0.79 -8.81 -6.12
C ALA A 74 0.11 -7.87 -5.12
N PRO A 75 0.87 -7.33 -4.14
CA PRO A 75 0.37 -6.29 -3.25
C PRO A 75 -0.16 -5.07 -4.00
N SER A 76 -1.23 -4.49 -3.49
CA SER A 76 -1.86 -3.28 -4.02
C SER A 76 -1.29 -2.04 -3.34
N PHE A 77 -1.05 -1.00 -4.13
CA PHE A 77 -0.61 0.33 -3.69
C PHE A 77 -1.78 1.29 -3.75
N TYR A 78 -2.07 1.95 -2.62
CA TYR A 78 -3.11 2.96 -2.46
C TYR A 78 -2.50 4.31 -2.14
N LEU A 79 -3.17 5.35 -2.63
CA LEU A 79 -2.88 6.74 -2.30
C LEU A 79 -4.20 7.42 -1.93
N ASP A 80 -4.30 7.98 -0.73
CA ASP A 80 -5.50 8.63 -0.18
C ASP A 80 -6.79 7.78 -0.36
N GLY A 81 -6.68 6.51 0.05
CA GLY A 81 -7.77 5.52 -0.07
C GLY A 81 -8.08 5.03 -1.49
N GLU A 82 -7.43 5.53 -2.54
CA GLU A 82 -7.65 5.13 -3.94
C GLU A 82 -6.64 4.08 -4.38
N ARG A 83 -7.10 2.97 -4.97
CA ARG A 83 -6.18 1.96 -5.53
C ARG A 83 -5.47 2.52 -6.76
N VAL A 84 -4.14 2.58 -6.73
CA VAL A 84 -3.35 3.10 -7.85
C VAL A 84 -2.86 1.97 -8.76
N PHE A 85 -2.15 0.98 -8.22
CA PHE A 85 -1.60 -0.15 -8.99
C PHE A 85 -1.27 -1.36 -8.11
N ASN A 86 -0.84 -2.49 -8.70
CA ASN A 86 -0.30 -3.65 -7.99
C ASN A 86 1.20 -3.79 -8.28
N ILE A 87 2.03 -3.98 -7.26
CA ILE A 87 3.50 -4.00 -7.41
C ILE A 87 4.06 -5.43 -7.52
N ARG A 88 4.43 -5.80 -8.74
CA ARG A 88 5.05 -7.09 -9.04
C ARG A 88 6.58 -7.04 -8.86
N ALA A 89 7.18 -8.22 -8.69
CA ALA A 89 8.63 -8.38 -8.63
C ALA A 89 9.35 -7.69 -9.80
N ASN A 90 10.47 -7.04 -9.51
CA ASN A 90 11.30 -6.34 -10.48
C ASN A 90 10.55 -5.24 -11.28
N GLY A 91 9.44 -4.75 -10.74
CA GLY A 91 8.60 -3.73 -11.35
C GLY A 91 8.93 -2.32 -10.85
N TYR A 92 8.78 -1.33 -11.72
CA TYR A 92 8.75 0.09 -11.32
C TYR A 92 7.62 0.84 -12.02
N THR A 93 7.21 1.96 -11.46
CA THR A 93 6.33 2.93 -12.11
C THR A 93 6.60 4.34 -11.57
N TRP A 94 5.94 5.34 -12.16
CA TRP A 94 6.04 6.73 -11.75
C TRP A 94 4.73 7.50 -11.93
N PHE A 95 4.56 8.54 -11.12
CA PHE A 95 3.40 9.44 -11.13
C PHE A 95 3.84 10.88 -10.89
N GLU A 96 3.14 11.82 -11.52
CA GLU A 96 3.19 13.22 -11.14
C GLU A 96 2.20 13.45 -10.00
N LEU A 97 2.64 14.07 -8.92
CA LEU A 97 1.81 14.39 -7.76
C LEU A 97 1.66 15.90 -7.63
N GLU A 98 0.51 16.33 -7.10
CA GLU A 98 0.36 17.68 -6.61
C GLU A 98 1.16 17.85 -5.30
N PRO A 99 1.80 19.00 -5.07
CA PRO A 99 2.45 19.26 -3.78
C PRO A 99 1.45 19.17 -2.63
N GLY A 100 1.77 18.39 -1.61
CA GLY A 100 0.85 18.10 -0.51
C GLY A 100 1.26 16.90 0.32
N GLU A 101 0.38 16.50 1.23
CA GLU A 101 0.49 15.29 2.03
C GLU A 101 -0.36 14.20 1.41
N TYR A 102 0.12 12.96 1.47
CA TYR A 102 -0.58 11.79 0.96
C TYR A 102 -0.52 10.64 1.96
N GLU A 103 -1.62 9.91 2.11
CA GLU A 103 -1.62 8.63 2.80
C GLU A 103 -1.27 7.52 1.82
N VAL A 104 -0.16 6.84 2.07
CA VAL A 104 0.25 5.68 1.30
C VAL A 104 -0.05 4.43 2.11
N VAL A 105 -0.89 3.55 1.55
CA VAL A 105 -1.22 2.25 2.15
C VAL A 105 -0.95 1.14 1.16
N MET A 106 -0.33 0.05 1.62
CA MET A 106 -0.21 -1.18 0.85
C MET A 106 -0.99 -2.31 1.49
N ARG A 107 -1.74 -3.04 0.66
CA ARG A 107 -2.58 -4.16 1.07
C ARG A 107 -2.21 -5.41 0.29
N ARG A 108 -2.24 -6.57 0.96
CA ARG A 108 -2.08 -7.88 0.31
C ARG A 108 -3.48 -8.44 0.01
N PRO A 109 -3.84 -8.63 -1.26
CA PRO A 109 -5.12 -9.22 -1.60
C PRO A 109 -5.18 -10.71 -1.25
N LEU A 110 -6.40 -11.17 -0.98
CA LEU A 110 -6.77 -12.58 -0.93
C LEU A 110 -7.89 -12.81 -1.95
N MET A 111 -7.56 -13.47 -3.06
CA MET A 111 -8.44 -13.62 -4.22
C MET A 111 -8.96 -12.27 -4.75
N GLY A 112 -8.11 -11.24 -4.72
CA GLY A 112 -8.42 -9.88 -5.17
C GLY A 112 -9.26 -9.03 -4.20
N LEU A 113 -9.71 -9.58 -3.07
CA LEU A 113 -10.34 -8.81 -1.99
C LEU A 113 -9.28 -8.35 -0.99
N GLU A 114 -9.43 -7.15 -0.45
CA GLU A 114 -8.39 -6.52 0.39
C GLU A 114 -8.92 -5.95 1.69
N GLY A 115 -10.17 -5.49 1.73
CA GLY A 115 -10.75 -4.88 2.91
C GLY A 115 -12.10 -4.23 2.65
N ILE A 116 -12.67 -3.66 3.70
CA ILE A 116 -13.90 -2.87 3.66
C ILE A 116 -13.74 -1.64 4.55
N ALA A 117 -14.35 -0.52 4.16
CA ALA A 117 -14.44 0.67 4.98
C ALA A 117 -15.88 1.20 5.00
N THR A 118 -16.25 1.82 6.10
CA THR A 118 -17.50 2.55 6.32
C THR A 118 -17.16 3.83 7.08
N GLU A 119 -18.13 4.71 7.30
CA GLU A 119 -17.92 5.97 8.05
C GLU A 119 -17.45 5.78 9.51
N SER A 120 -17.45 4.57 10.07
CA SER A 120 -17.06 4.33 11.46
C SER A 120 -16.24 3.07 11.66
N PHE A 121 -15.80 2.43 10.58
CA PHE A 121 -15.08 1.16 10.64
C PHE A 121 -14.31 0.93 9.36
N GLU A 122 -13.00 0.74 9.48
CA GLU A 122 -12.13 0.23 8.42
C GLU A 122 -11.57 -1.13 8.84
N PHE A 123 -11.55 -2.07 7.90
CA PHE A 123 -10.91 -3.37 8.06
C PHE A 123 -10.13 -3.76 6.81
N ASP A 124 -8.86 -4.05 7.01
CA ASP A 124 -8.00 -4.66 5.99
C ASP A 124 -7.79 -6.13 6.30
N LEU A 125 -7.93 -6.99 5.28
CA LEU A 125 -7.55 -8.40 5.38
C LEU A 125 -6.07 -8.54 5.75
N LYS A 126 -5.22 -7.74 5.08
CA LYS A 126 -3.80 -7.66 5.37
C LYS A 126 -3.22 -6.33 4.88
N ARG A 127 -3.16 -5.35 5.76
CA ARG A 127 -2.30 -4.18 5.59
C ARG A 127 -0.84 -4.61 5.77
N ILE A 128 0.03 -4.22 4.85
CA ILE A 128 1.45 -4.60 4.88
C ILE A 128 2.37 -3.40 5.03
N ALA A 129 1.97 -2.21 4.59
CA ALA A 129 2.74 -0.98 4.82
C ALA A 129 1.81 0.21 4.92
N GLN A 130 2.21 1.21 5.71
CA GLN A 130 1.52 2.50 5.83
C GLN A 130 2.50 3.63 6.12
N MET A 131 2.36 4.76 5.43
CA MET A 131 3.13 5.97 5.71
C MET A 131 2.40 7.23 5.24
N ASN A 132 2.74 8.37 5.82
CA ASN A 132 2.38 9.68 5.28
C ASN A 132 3.55 10.20 4.44
N LEU A 133 3.26 10.59 3.21
CA LEU A 133 4.23 11.10 2.25
C LEU A 133 3.98 12.59 1.98
N ALA A 134 4.87 13.43 2.48
CA ALA A 134 4.93 14.84 2.17
C ALA A 134 5.72 15.08 0.88
N VAL A 135 5.11 15.70 -0.14
CA VAL A 135 5.78 16.02 -1.40
C VAL A 135 5.73 17.51 -1.73
N GLU A 136 6.85 18.01 -2.24
CA GLU A 136 7.05 19.40 -2.66
C GLU A 136 7.21 19.48 -4.18
N ALA A 137 6.83 20.62 -4.78
CA ALA A 137 7.10 20.88 -6.19
C ALA A 137 8.61 20.83 -6.49
N ASP A 138 8.98 20.46 -7.72
CA ASP A 138 10.37 20.35 -8.19
C ASP A 138 11.22 19.32 -7.42
N LYS A 139 10.57 18.34 -6.76
CA LYS A 139 11.23 17.23 -6.06
C LYS A 139 10.91 15.88 -6.69
N VAL A 140 11.87 14.97 -6.58
CA VAL A 140 11.74 13.57 -7.02
C VAL A 140 11.87 12.65 -5.82
N TYR A 141 10.87 11.79 -5.61
CA TYR A 141 10.78 10.86 -4.49
C TYR A 141 10.86 9.42 -5.00
N PHE A 142 11.48 8.54 -4.21
CA PHE A 142 11.64 7.13 -4.55
C PHE A 142 11.12 6.27 -3.41
N LEU A 143 9.98 5.62 -3.62
CA LEU A 143 9.45 4.61 -2.71
C LEU A 143 9.92 3.23 -3.16
N ARG A 144 10.70 2.58 -2.29
CA ARG A 144 11.21 1.22 -2.46
C ARG A 144 10.38 0.27 -1.62
N TYR A 145 9.86 -0.78 -2.26
CA TYR A 145 9.13 -1.85 -1.57
C TYR A 145 9.94 -3.15 -1.58
N SER A 146 10.20 -3.73 -0.40
CA SER A 146 10.83 -5.05 -0.25
C SER A 146 10.52 -5.65 1.12
N GLU A 147 9.99 -6.88 1.15
CA GLU A 147 9.60 -7.58 2.39
C GLU A 147 10.73 -8.34 3.07
N ILE A 148 11.77 -8.70 2.34
CA ILE A 148 12.84 -9.57 2.85
C ILE A 148 14.21 -8.89 2.89
N ASP A 149 14.33 -7.74 2.23
CA ASP A 149 15.61 -7.04 2.05
C ASP A 149 15.40 -5.55 2.31
N PRO A 150 15.44 -5.11 3.59
CA PRO A 150 15.36 -3.68 3.91
C PRO A 150 16.64 -2.96 3.46
N PRO A 151 16.55 -1.71 2.98
CA PRO A 151 17.71 -0.92 2.60
C PRO A 151 18.55 -0.59 3.84
N GLN A 152 19.85 -0.38 3.64
CA GLN A 152 20.75 0.05 4.70
C GLN A 152 20.34 1.43 5.26
N LEU A 153 20.59 1.66 6.55
CA LEU A 153 20.12 2.85 7.27
C LEU A 153 20.59 4.16 6.60
N GLU A 154 21.79 4.18 6.02
CA GLU A 154 22.36 5.34 5.32
C GLU A 154 21.61 5.74 4.04
N HIS A 155 20.85 4.82 3.46
CA HIS A 155 20.05 5.07 2.26
C HIS A 155 18.57 5.29 2.57
N GLN A 156 18.17 5.17 3.83
CA GLN A 156 16.84 5.51 4.30
C GLN A 156 16.75 7.01 4.52
N THR A 157 15.71 7.64 3.98
CA THR A 157 15.47 9.08 4.24
C THR A 157 14.74 9.22 5.57
N LEU A 158 15.44 8.97 6.67
CA LEU A 158 14.94 9.20 8.02
C LEU A 158 15.08 10.70 8.33
N LYS A 159 14.02 11.49 8.15
CA LYS A 159 13.94 12.76 8.90
C LYS A 159 13.50 12.40 10.32
N GLU A 160 14.07 13.05 11.33
CA GLU A 160 13.68 12.86 12.74
C GLU A 160 12.18 13.10 12.99
N ASP A 161 11.50 13.83 12.07
CA ASP A 161 10.07 14.12 12.09
C ASP A 161 9.24 13.45 10.98
N MET A 162 9.83 12.61 10.09
CA MET A 162 9.03 11.86 9.12
C MET A 162 8.62 10.51 9.72
N PRO A 163 7.33 10.12 9.64
CA PRO A 163 6.89 8.82 10.14
C PRO A 163 7.72 7.74 9.46
N VAL A 164 8.48 6.99 10.26
CA VAL A 164 9.08 5.72 9.84
C VAL A 164 7.93 4.91 9.26
N GLY A 165 7.98 4.65 7.96
CA GLY A 165 7.01 3.76 7.32
C GLY A 165 7.03 2.45 8.10
N ASP A 166 5.90 2.08 8.69
CA ASP A 166 5.77 0.78 9.32
C ASP A 166 5.68 -0.23 8.18
N GLY A 167 6.64 -1.15 8.12
CA GLY A 167 6.69 -2.22 7.14
C GLY A 167 7.66 -2.04 5.95
N PRO A 168 7.48 -2.82 4.89
CA PRO A 168 8.44 -3.06 3.81
C PRO A 168 8.53 -1.93 2.76
N LEU A 169 7.74 -0.86 2.89
CA LEU A 169 7.75 0.29 1.98
C LEU A 169 8.55 1.43 2.63
N MET A 170 9.56 1.95 1.93
CA MET A 170 10.46 2.98 2.47
C MET A 170 10.77 4.05 1.44
N LEU A 171 10.85 5.30 1.90
CA LEU A 171 11.43 6.40 1.13
C LEU A 171 12.96 6.31 1.15
N VAL A 172 13.56 6.20 -0.02
CA VAL A 172 15.00 5.98 -0.17
C VAL A 172 15.70 7.12 -0.90
N SER A 173 17.02 7.21 -0.70
CA SER A 173 17.87 8.15 -1.42
C SER A 173 17.85 7.93 -2.94
N THR A 174 18.07 9.02 -3.69
CA THR A 174 18.22 8.98 -5.16
C THR A 174 19.36 8.06 -5.60
N GLU A 175 20.45 8.01 -4.83
CA GLU A 175 21.60 7.16 -5.13
C GLU A 175 21.22 5.67 -5.12
N LEU A 176 20.55 5.20 -4.06
CA LEU A 176 20.10 3.81 -3.99
C LEU A 176 19.13 3.49 -5.12
N ALA A 177 18.15 4.37 -5.36
CA ALA A 177 17.17 4.16 -6.42
C ALA A 177 17.82 4.06 -7.80
N HIS A 178 18.79 4.91 -8.12
CA HIS A 178 19.53 4.86 -9.39
C HIS A 178 20.39 3.60 -9.54
N ASN A 179 20.79 2.96 -8.45
CA ASN A 179 21.51 1.68 -8.49
C ASN A 179 20.56 0.49 -8.73
N GLU A 180 19.34 0.53 -8.18
CA GLU A 180 18.40 -0.60 -8.24
C GLU A 180 17.45 -0.53 -9.46
N LEU A 181 17.01 0.66 -9.86
CA LEU A 181 16.05 0.86 -10.96
C LEU A 181 16.51 0.36 -12.35
N PRO A 182 17.80 0.43 -12.76
CA PRO A 182 18.21 0.06 -14.12
C PRO A 182 17.86 -1.38 -14.54
N VAL A 183 17.72 -2.31 -13.59
CA VAL A 183 17.37 -3.71 -13.87
C VAL A 183 15.87 -3.99 -13.82
N THR A 184 15.06 -2.99 -13.45
CA THR A 184 13.61 -3.10 -13.32
C THR A 184 12.88 -2.84 -14.65
N ARG A 185 11.61 -3.24 -14.71
CA ARG A 185 10.74 -3.06 -15.88
C ARG A 185 9.48 -2.28 -15.50
N MET A 186 8.99 -1.44 -16.42
CA MET A 186 7.86 -0.57 -16.14
C MET A 186 6.56 -1.37 -16.01
N LEU A 187 5.77 -1.09 -14.98
CA LEU A 187 4.41 -1.57 -14.85
C LEU A 187 3.49 -0.87 -15.87
N PRO A 188 2.39 -1.52 -16.30
CA PRO A 188 1.46 -0.90 -17.25
C PRO A 188 0.71 0.30 -16.64
N GLU A 189 0.51 0.32 -15.33
CA GLU A 189 -0.08 1.43 -14.59
C GLU A 189 1.00 2.45 -14.23
N GLY A 190 0.91 3.68 -14.76
CA GLY A 190 1.91 4.72 -14.52
C GLY A 190 1.79 5.89 -15.48
N GLY A 191 2.68 6.86 -15.34
CA GLY A 191 2.83 7.98 -16.27
C GLY A 191 1.62 8.91 -16.36
N ARG A 192 0.95 9.11 -15.22
CA ARG A 192 -0.21 9.99 -15.08
C ARG A 192 -0.06 10.89 -13.86
N PHE A 193 -0.86 11.96 -13.85
CA PHE A 193 -1.01 12.88 -12.73
C PHE A 193 -2.00 12.36 -11.68
N ILE A 194 -1.73 12.65 -10.41
CA ILE A 194 -2.60 12.39 -9.26
C ILE A 194 -2.73 13.68 -8.42
N GLU A 195 -3.96 14.11 -8.22
CA GLU A 195 -4.34 15.28 -7.40
C GLU A 195 -4.24 14.92 -5.90
N SER A 196 -3.85 15.88 -5.06
CA SER A 196 -3.86 15.67 -3.60
C SER A 196 -5.28 15.81 -3.07
N LYS A 197 -5.69 14.91 -2.17
CA LYS A 197 -6.96 15.11 -1.44
C LYS A 197 -6.84 16.12 -0.28
N GLY A 198 -5.65 16.67 -0.05
CA GLY A 198 -5.33 17.56 1.06
C GLY A 198 -4.78 16.79 2.28
N PRO A 199 -4.35 17.51 3.33
CA PRO A 199 -3.88 16.85 4.55
C PRO A 199 -4.99 16.02 5.19
N LEU A 200 -4.64 14.83 5.69
CA LEU A 200 -5.50 14.06 6.58
C LEU A 200 -5.96 14.95 7.74
N SER A 201 -7.25 14.84 8.09
CA SER A 201 -7.77 15.48 9.30
C SER A 201 -7.09 14.90 10.56
N GLU A 202 -7.08 15.65 11.67
CA GLU A 202 -6.53 15.15 12.95
C GLU A 202 -7.20 13.82 13.36
N ASP A 203 -8.50 13.67 13.05
CA ASP A 203 -9.28 12.46 13.30
C ASP A 203 -8.78 11.26 12.46
N GLU A 204 -8.48 11.47 11.17
CA GLU A 204 -7.92 10.42 10.29
C GLU A 204 -6.49 10.04 10.70
N LEU A 205 -5.71 11.00 11.22
CA LEU A 205 -4.37 10.71 11.74
C LEU A 205 -4.43 9.82 12.98
N GLU A 206 -5.35 10.08 13.92
CA GLU A 206 -5.52 9.26 15.13
C GLU A 206 -5.93 7.81 14.81
N GLU A 207 -6.86 7.58 13.87
CA GLU A 207 -7.26 6.22 13.44
C GLU A 207 -6.08 5.41 12.85
N VAL A 208 -5.18 6.09 12.13
CA VAL A 208 -3.95 5.51 11.55
C VAL A 208 -2.90 5.17 12.62
N PHE A 209 -2.90 5.84 13.77
CA PHE A 209 -2.01 5.52 14.89
C PHE A 209 -2.61 4.43 15.80
N ASP A 210 -3.92 4.44 16.04
CA ASP A 210 -4.59 3.43 16.87
C ASP A 210 -4.58 2.04 16.22
N SER A 211 -4.67 1.96 14.88
CA SER A 211 -4.54 0.69 14.15
C SER A 211 -3.15 0.02 14.24
N ARG A 212 -2.13 0.73 14.76
CA ARG A 212 -0.78 0.17 15.03
C ARG A 212 -0.65 -0.45 16.42
N VAL A 213 -1.60 -0.20 17.31
CA VAL A 213 -1.59 -0.78 18.66
C VAL A 213 -2.28 -2.15 18.59
N ILE A 214 -1.52 -3.18 18.20
CA ILE A 214 -1.83 -4.53 18.68
C ILE A 214 -1.65 -4.45 20.19
N ASP A 215 -2.76 -4.52 20.94
CA ASP A 215 -2.74 -4.50 22.39
C ASP A 215 -1.99 -5.74 22.91
N LEU A 216 -0.70 -5.58 23.16
CA LEU A 216 0.16 -6.59 23.77
C LEU A 216 -0.09 -6.70 25.29
N SER A 217 -1.07 -5.97 25.85
CA SER A 217 -1.33 -5.97 27.29
C SER A 217 -2.22 -7.12 27.79
N GLU A 218 -2.84 -7.91 26.90
CA GLU A 218 -3.71 -9.03 27.33
C GLU A 218 -3.00 -10.40 27.50
N ASN A 219 -1.67 -10.49 27.37
CA ASN A 219 -0.96 -11.78 27.52
C ASN A 219 -0.09 -11.93 28.79
N GLU A 220 -0.25 -11.06 29.78
CA GLU A 220 0.38 -11.24 31.10
C GLU A 220 -0.66 -11.24 32.22
N GLN A 221 -1.45 -12.32 32.31
CA GLN A 221 -2.00 -12.84 33.58
C GLN A 221 -2.81 -14.12 33.33
N GLU A 222 -2.14 -15.27 33.25
CA GLU A 222 -2.70 -16.56 33.70
C GLU A 222 -1.59 -17.63 33.87
N GLU A 223 -0.67 -17.38 34.81
CA GLU A 223 -0.04 -18.42 35.63
C GLU A 223 -0.59 -18.18 37.05
N ASP A 224 -1.13 -19.11 37.84
CA ASP A 224 -1.06 -20.56 37.87
C ASP A 224 -2.13 -21.01 38.90
N SER A 225 -2.93 -22.05 38.60
CA SER A 225 -3.36 -23.09 39.56
C SER A 225 -4.59 -23.86 39.05
N ASN A 226 -4.37 -24.90 38.23
CA ASN A 226 -5.05 -26.17 38.48
C ASN A 226 -4.46 -27.31 37.66
N THR A 227 -3.63 -28.09 38.34
CA THR A 227 -3.66 -29.57 38.31
C THR A 227 -3.70 -30.24 36.94
N MET A 228 -2.51 -30.73 36.55
CA MET A 228 -2.32 -32.08 35.98
C MET A 228 -3.56 -32.97 36.07
N LYS A 229 -4.16 -33.35 34.92
CA LYS A 229 -4.90 -34.61 34.76
C LYS A 229 -5.18 -34.98 33.29
N TRP A 230 -4.34 -35.91 32.81
CA TRP A 230 -4.59 -37.00 31.84
C TRP A 230 -4.68 -36.76 30.33
N TRP A 231 -3.71 -37.40 29.67
CA TRP A 231 -3.84 -38.16 28.43
C TRP A 231 -5.16 -38.94 28.32
N TRP A 232 -5.85 -38.75 27.18
CA TRP A 232 -6.43 -39.81 26.34
C TRP A 232 -6.35 -39.34 24.89
#